data_AF-A0A173U288-F1
#
_entry.id   AF-A0A173U288-F1
#
_cell.length_a   1.000
_cell.length_b   1.000
_cell.length_c   1.000
_cell.angle_alpha   90.00
_cell.angle_beta   90.00
_cell.angle_gamma   90.00
#
_symmetry.space_group_name_H-M   'P 1'
#
loop_
_entity.id
_entity.type
_entity.pdbx_description
1 polymer ?
#
loop_
_entity_poly.entity_id
_entity_poly.type
_entity_poly.pdbx_seq_one_letter_code
_entity_poly.pdbx_strand_id
1 'polypeptide(L)'
;MRFSINVVPAYIVNDGKQTPMRGHPVFIAQHATATCCRECIRKWHKMQPGKELSQVQQEYLVDVIMTWIQKEMENELKFPETLRNHGNQVKFINV
;
A
#
# COMPACT_ATOMS: atom_id res chain seq x y z
N MET A 1 9.34 -12.13 -8.59
CA MET A 1 9.81 -11.11 -7.62
C MET A 1 9.15 -11.41 -6.28
N ARG A 2 9.91 -11.68 -5.22
CA ARG A 2 9.37 -11.96 -3.90
C ARG A 2 9.48 -10.69 -3.06
N PHE A 3 8.37 -9.97 -2.94
CA PHE A 3 8.30 -8.79 -2.06
C PHE A 3 8.33 -9.28 -0.61
N SER A 4 9.26 -8.77 0.19
CA SER A 4 9.36 -9.13 1.60
C SER A 4 8.48 -8.20 2.42
N ILE A 5 7.45 -8.74 3.07
CA ILE A 5 6.70 -8.03 4.10
C ILE A 5 7.61 -7.93 5.32
N ASN A 6 8.12 -6.74 5.63
CA ASN A 6 9.01 -6.54 6.79
C ASN A 6 8.28 -6.61 8.15
N VAL A 7 7.01 -7.02 8.13
CA VAL A 7 6.10 -7.05 9.29
C VAL A 7 5.86 -8.48 9.80
N VAL A 8 6.56 -9.47 9.25
CA VAL A 8 6.40 -10.91 9.58
C VAL A 8 6.70 -11.25 11.05
N PRO A 9 7.79 -10.78 11.69
CA PRO A 9 8.09 -11.19 13.06
C PRO A 9 7.09 -10.62 14.08
N ALA A 10 6.93 -11.31 15.21
CA ALA A 10 6.02 -10.91 16.30
C ALA A 10 6.45 -9.61 17.00
N TYR A 11 7.76 -9.32 16.99
CA TYR A 11 8.35 -8.09 17.53
C TYR A 11 9.29 -7.47 16.49
N ILE A 12 9.11 -6.18 16.23
CA ILE A 12 9.85 -5.44 15.20
C ILE A 12 10.45 -4.21 15.86
N VAL A 13 11.79 -4.13 15.82
CA VAL A 13 12.57 -3.09 16.51
C VAL A 13 12.24 -1.66 16.01
N ASN A 14 11.79 -1.50 14.76
CA ASN A 14 11.44 -0.22 14.14
C ASN A 14 10.00 -0.17 13.60
N ASP A 15 9.05 -0.84 14.26
CA ASP A 15 7.64 -0.87 13.83
C ASP A 15 7.10 0.57 13.62
N GLY A 16 6.51 0.84 12.45
CA GLY A 16 6.00 2.17 12.09
C GLY A 16 7.01 3.14 11.47
N LYS A 17 8.31 2.84 11.46
CA LYS A 17 9.36 3.60 10.73
C LYS A 17 10.05 2.79 9.64
N GLN A 18 9.54 1.59 9.33
CA GLN A 18 10.20 0.64 8.43
C GLN A 18 10.12 1.04 6.96
N THR A 19 9.05 1.72 6.55
CA THR A 19 8.76 1.97 5.13
C THR A 19 8.87 3.47 4.82
N PRO A 20 9.89 3.89 4.04
CA PRO A 20 10.00 5.27 3.56
C PRO A 20 8.75 5.67 2.77
N MET A 21 8.30 6.92 2.85
CA MET A 21 7.10 7.38 2.13
C MET A 21 7.31 7.59 0.61
N ARG A 22 8.56 7.49 0.11
CA ARG A 22 8.95 7.80 -1.28
C ARG A 22 10.02 6.83 -1.76
N GLY A 23 10.16 6.70 -3.08
CA GLY A 23 11.26 5.97 -3.74
C GLY A 23 10.87 4.62 -4.34
N HIS A 24 9.75 4.01 -3.92
CA HIS A 24 9.24 2.78 -4.54
C HIS A 24 7.70 2.72 -4.47
N PRO A 25 6.98 2.36 -5.56
CA PRO A 25 5.51 2.29 -5.57
C PRO A 25 4.93 1.41 -4.46
N VAL A 26 5.61 0.30 -4.16
CA VAL A 26 5.26 -0.60 -3.04
C VAL A 26 5.20 0.11 -1.69
N PHE A 27 6.03 1.13 -1.46
CA PHE A 27 5.98 1.87 -0.20
C PHE A 27 4.73 2.73 -0.07
N ILE A 28 4.34 3.39 -1.17
CA ILE A 28 3.10 4.17 -1.25
C ILE A 28 1.91 3.22 -1.06
N ALA A 29 1.93 2.07 -1.74
CA ALA A 29 0.92 1.03 -1.61
C ALA A 29 0.81 0.52 -0.17
N GLN A 30 1.93 0.30 0.52
CA GLN A 30 1.95 -0.17 1.91
C GLN A 30 1.29 0.83 2.88
N HIS A 31 1.55 2.12 2.71
CA HIS A 31 0.90 3.17 3.51
C HIS A 31 -0.58 3.33 3.15
N ALA A 32 -0.91 3.34 1.86
CA ALA A 32 -2.28 3.47 1.39
C ALA A 32 -3.17 2.30 1.83
N THR A 33 -2.60 1.09 1.93
CA THR A 33 -3.30 -0.13 2.35
C THR A 33 -3.16 -0.46 3.84
N ALA A 34 -2.51 0.42 4.61
CA ALA A 34 -2.26 0.24 6.04
C ALA A 34 -1.57 -1.10 6.37
N THR A 35 -0.61 -1.52 5.53
CA THR A 35 0.21 -2.73 5.71
C THR A 35 1.66 -2.41 6.13
N CYS A 36 1.94 -1.14 6.44
CA CYS A 36 3.29 -0.64 6.73
C CYS A 36 3.81 -0.92 8.16
N CYS A 37 2.95 -1.28 9.11
CA CYS A 37 3.33 -1.60 10.50
C CYS A 37 2.29 -2.48 11.20
N ARG A 38 2.63 -3.06 12.35
CA ARG A 38 1.72 -3.92 13.13
C ARG A 38 0.51 -3.17 13.66
N GLU A 39 0.67 -1.92 14.05
CA GLU A 39 -0.44 -1.09 14.51
C GLU A 39 -1.46 -0.82 13.40
N CYS A 40 -1.00 -0.57 12.17
CA CYS A 40 -1.86 -0.40 11.00
C CYS A 40 -2.58 -1.70 10.65
N ILE A 41 -1.86 -2.83 10.61
CA ILE A 41 -2.48 -4.13 10.36
C ILE A 41 -3.49 -4.50 11.46
N ARG A 42 -3.21 -4.17 12.72
CA ARG A 42 -4.15 -4.37 13.82
C ARG A 42 -5.44 -3.58 13.63
N LYS A 43 -5.32 -2.29 13.31
CA LYS A 43 -6.48 -1.38 13.16
C LYS A 43 -7.34 -1.72 11.96
N TRP A 44 -6.71 -2.01 10.82
CA TRP A 44 -7.41 -2.13 9.54
C TRP A 44 -7.71 -3.58 9.15
N HIS A 45 -6.79 -4.49 9.42
CA HIS A 45 -6.89 -5.91 9.04
C HIS A 45 -7.23 -6.84 10.21
N LYS A 46 -7.43 -6.27 11.42
CA LYS A 46 -7.83 -6.97 12.65
C LYS A 46 -6.89 -8.12 13.04
N MET A 47 -5.64 -8.12 12.57
CA MET A 47 -4.65 -9.12 12.96
C MET A 47 -3.96 -8.69 14.26
N GLN A 48 -3.96 -9.57 15.26
CA GLN A 48 -3.45 -9.24 16.58
C GLN A 48 -1.93 -9.00 16.57
N PRO A 49 -1.44 -7.96 17.27
CA PRO A 49 -0.01 -7.75 17.46
C PRO A 49 0.57 -8.82 18.40
N GLY A 50 1.87 -9.08 18.31
CA GLY A 50 2.56 -10.06 19.16
C GLY A 50 2.41 -11.52 18.73
N LYS A 51 1.75 -11.79 17.59
CA LYS A 51 1.77 -13.10 16.92
C LYS A 51 2.40 -12.97 15.54
N GLU A 52 3.20 -13.96 15.17
CA GLU A 52 3.69 -14.08 13.79
C GLU A 52 2.51 -14.16 12.82
N LEU A 53 2.67 -13.51 11.66
CA LEU A 53 1.66 -13.59 10.60
C LEU A 53 1.72 -14.98 9.98
N SER A 54 0.58 -15.67 9.92
CA SER A 54 0.50 -16.93 9.20
C SER A 54 0.79 -16.73 7.71
N GLN A 55 1.20 -17.79 7.03
CA GLN A 55 1.41 -17.79 5.58
C GLN A 55 0.21 -17.18 4.83
N VAL A 56 -1.01 -17.57 5.20
CA VAL A 56 -2.27 -17.06 4.63
C VAL A 56 -2.45 -15.57 4.88
N GLN A 57 -2.10 -15.08 6.08
CA GLN A 57 -2.17 -13.66 6.39
C GLN A 57 -1.15 -12.84 5.59
N GLN A 58 0.04 -13.38 5.39
CA GLN A 58 1.06 -12.75 4.55
C GLN A 58 0.61 -12.67 3.09
N GLU A 59 0.07 -13.77 2.55
CA GLU A 59 -0.46 -13.82 1.18
C GLU A 59 -1.59 -12.81 0.99
N TYR A 60 -2.54 -12.75 1.93
CA TYR A 60 -3.59 -11.74 1.91
C TYR A 60 -3.04 -10.30 1.86
N LEU A 61 -2.02 -9.98 2.67
CA LEU A 61 -1.41 -8.65 2.66
C LEU A 61 -0.69 -8.36 1.34
N VAL A 62 -0.01 -9.36 0.76
CA VAL A 62 0.59 -9.24 -0.58
C VAL A 62 -0.48 -8.94 -1.62
N ASP A 63 -1.60 -9.68 -1.61
CA ASP A 63 -2.68 -9.49 -2.57
C ASP A 63 -3.31 -8.10 -2.48
N VAL A 64 -3.51 -7.58 -1.26
CA VAL A 64 -4.01 -6.23 -1.03
C VAL A 64 -3.06 -5.17 -1.61
N ILE A 65 -1.75 -5.30 -1.39
CA ILE A 65 -0.75 -4.38 -1.93
C ILE A 65 -0.72 -4.46 -3.46
N MET A 66 -0.71 -5.67 -4.03
CA MET A 66 -0.67 -5.87 -5.48
C MET A 66 -1.92 -5.31 -6.17
N THR A 67 -3.09 -5.51 -5.58
CA THR A 67 -4.36 -4.96 -6.07
C THR A 67 -4.34 -3.44 -6.09
N TRP A 68 -3.78 -2.81 -5.04
CA TRP A 68 -3.66 -1.35 -4.99
C TRP A 68 -2.71 -0.84 -6.08
N ILE A 69 -1.54 -1.47 -6.26
CA ILE A 69 -0.55 -1.06 -7.27
C ILE A 69 -1.14 -1.17 -8.69
N GLN A 70 -1.82 -2.28 -9.00
CA GLN A 70 -2.45 -2.46 -10.31
C GLN A 70 -3.47 -1.36 -10.58
N LYS A 71 -4.32 -1.06 -9.60
CA LYS A 71 -5.31 0.02 -9.72
C LYS A 71 -4.66 1.38 -9.90
N GLU A 72 -3.54 1.64 -9.23
CA GLU A 72 -2.86 2.93 -9.36
C GLU A 72 -2.16 3.08 -10.71
N MET A 73 -1.57 1.99 -11.24
CA MET A 73 -1.04 1.98 -12.60
C MET A 73 -2.14 2.20 -13.65
N GLU A 74 -3.32 1.59 -13.48
CA GLU A 74 -4.47 1.86 -14.34
C GLU A 74 -4.95 3.32 -14.25
N ASN A 75 -4.93 3.91 -13.06
CA ASN A 75 -5.27 5.32 -12.87
C ASN A 75 -4.25 6.25 -13.56
N GLU A 76 -2.96 5.97 -13.44
CA GLU A 76 -1.90 6.72 -14.14
C GLU A 76 -2.06 6.65 -15.66
N LEU A 77 -2.49 5.49 -16.19
CA LEU A 77 -2.80 5.34 -17.62
C LEU A 77 -4.06 6.12 -18.04
N LYS A 78 -5.08 6.23 -17.17
CA LYS A 78 -6.32 6.98 -17.45
C LYS A 78 -6.14 8.50 -17.27
N PHE A 79 -5.24 8.91 -16.40
CA PHE A 79 -4.96 10.31 -16.06
C PHE A 79 -3.45 10.51 -15.93
N PRO A 80 -2.72 10.65 -17.05
CA PRO A 80 -1.29 10.92 -17.01
C PRO A 80 -1.01 12.18 -16.17
N GLU A 81 0.14 12.22 -15.50
CA GLU A 81 0.53 13.31 -14.59
C GLU A 81 0.49 14.71 -15.24
N THR A 82 0.54 14.77 -16.57
CA THR A 82 0.29 15.97 -17.38
C THR A 82 -1.13 16.53 -17.25
N LEU A 83 -2.13 15.71 -16.93
CA LEU A 83 -3.52 16.10 -16.66
C LEU A 83 -3.79 16.40 -15.17
N ARG A 84 -2.92 15.93 -14.25
CA ARG A 84 -3.10 16.11 -12.79
C ARG A 84 -2.67 17.49 -12.30
N ASN A 85 -1.70 18.11 -12.96
CA ASN A 85 -1.14 19.41 -12.57
C ASN A 85 -1.93 20.63 -13.10
N HIS A 86 -2.92 20.43 -13.97
CA HIS A 86 -3.84 21.49 -14.38
C HIS A 86 -5.06 21.56 -13.45
N GLY A 87 -4.83 22.11 -12.25
CA GLY A 87 -5.88 22.65 -11.40
C GLY A 87 -6.50 23.92 -12.01
N ASN A 88 -7.14 23.82 -13.18
CA ASN A 88 -8.26 24.67 -13.62
C ASN A 88 -8.77 24.21 -14.99
N GLN A 89 -10.06 23.87 -15.07
CA GLN A 89 -10.82 23.48 -16.27
C GLN A 89 -10.70 22.03 -16.78
N VAL A 90 -11.06 21.04 -15.96
CA VAL A 90 -11.84 19.91 -16.50
C VAL A 90 -13.27 20.38 -16.70
N LYS A 91 -13.54 21.07 -17.82
CA LYS A 91 -14.88 21.06 -18.38
C LYS A 91 -15.15 19.60 -18.76
N PHE A 92 -16.15 19.02 -18.12
CA PHE A 92 -16.79 17.79 -18.60
C PHE A 92 -17.11 18.00 -20.09
N ILE A 93 -16.29 17.46 -20.98
CA ILE A 93 -16.74 17.15 -22.33
C ILE A 93 -17.66 15.93 -22.18
N ASN A 94 -18.92 16.24 -21.88
CA ASN A 94 -20.01 15.29 -22.02
C ASN A 94 -20.24 15.10 -23.52
N VAL A 95 -20.09 13.85 -23.96
CA VAL A 95 -20.56 13.26 -25.22
C VAL A 95 -19.92 13.79 -26.49
#